data_AF-A0A965UTF3-F1
#
_entry.id   AF-A0A965UTF3-F1
#
_cell.length_a   1.000
_cell.length_b   1.000
_cell.length_c   1.000
_cell.angle_alpha   90.00
_cell.angle_beta   90.00
_cell.angle_gamma   90.00
#
_symmetry.space_group_name_H-M   'P 1'
#
loop_
_entity.id
_entity.type
_entity.pdbx_description
1 polymer ?
#
loop_
_entity_poly.entity_id
_entity_poly.type
_entity_poly.pdbx_seq_one_letter_code
_entity_poly.pdbx_strand_id
1 'polypeptide(L)' 'MTFAEAVSLEILKQVKYLSETLSQGSIKSFDEYKHVCGQIQGLLTANEILKDLAERIDDD' A
#
# COMPACT_ATOMS: atom_id res chain seq x y z
N MET A 1 6.64 -1.53 -18.53
CA MET A 1 5.80 -1.14 -17.39
C MET A 1 4.37 -1.49 -17.76
N THR A 2 3.87 -2.61 -17.25
CA THR A 2 2.47 -3.03 -17.40
C THR A 2 1.57 -2.14 -16.54
N PHE A 3 0.26 -2.21 -16.77
CA PHE A 3 -0.71 -1.51 -15.93
C PHE A 3 -0.59 -1.94 -14.46
N ALA A 4 -0.46 -3.24 -14.20
CA ALA A 4 -0.30 -3.79 -12.85
C ALA A 4 0.99 -3.28 -12.17
N GLU A 5 2.11 -3.24 -12.90
CA GLU A 5 3.36 -2.68 -12.38
C GLU A 5 3.24 -1.19 -12.02
N ALA A 6 2.55 -0.40 -12.86
CA ALA A 6 2.33 1.02 -12.61
C ALA A 6 1.46 1.27 -11.37
N VAL A 7 0.38 0.50 -11.20
CA VAL A 7 -0.50 0.60 -10.02
C VAL A 7 0.23 0.13 -8.75
N SER A 8 0.97 -0.97 -8.82
CA SER A 8 1.78 -1.48 -7.70
C SER A 8 2.80 -0.44 -7.23
N LEU A 9 3.48 0.22 -8.16
CA LEU A 9 4.42 1.30 -7.86
C LEU A 9 3.75 2.48 -7.15
N GLU A 10 2.53 2.85 -7.55
CA GLU A 10 1.78 3.92 -6.89
C GLU A 10 1.29 3.53 -5.49
N ILE A 11 0.81 2.29 -5.31
CA ILE A 11 0.45 1.76 -3.99
C ILE A 11 1.65 1.80 -3.03
N LEU A 12 2.82 1.34 -3.49
CA LEU A 12 4.03 1.32 -2.67
C LEU A 12 4.52 2.73 -2.31
N LYS A 13 4.35 3.73 -3.18
CA LYS A 13 4.62 5.13 -2.81
C LYS A 13 3.72 5.61 -1.68
N GLN A 14 2.42 5.29 -1.73
CA GLN A 14 1.51 5.69 -0.65
C GLN A 14 1.84 4.99 0.67
N VAL A 15 2.15 3.69 0.63
CA VAL A 15 2.63 2.96 1.81
C VAL A 15 3.87 3.62 2.40
N LYS A 16 4.83 4.01 1.56
CA LYS A 16 6.04 4.71 1.99
C LYS A 16 5.72 6.05 2.65
N TYR A 17 4.87 6.87 2.02
CA TYR A 17 4.44 8.17 2.57
C TYR A 17 3.77 8.04 3.94
N LEU A 18 2.87 7.07 4.11
CA LEU A 18 2.21 6.81 5.39
C LEU A 18 3.20 6.29 6.44
N SER A 19 4.12 5.42 6.05
CA SER A 19 5.17 4.91 6.93
C SER A 19 6.12 6.01 7.40
N GLU A 20 6.48 6.94 6.52
CA GLU A 20 7.26 8.13 6.87
C GLU A 20 6.50 9.07 7.80
N THR A 21 5.18 9.22 7.60
CA THR A 21 4.32 10.00 8.50
C THR A 21 4.33 9.42 9.92
N LEU A 22 4.29 8.09 10.04
CA LEU A 22 4.40 7.40 11.34
C LEU A 22 5.79 7.62 11.98
N SER A 23 6.87 7.55 11.20
CA SER A 23 8.24 7.65 11.73
C SER A 23 8.65 9.07 12.12
N GLN A 24 8.05 10.10 11.52
CA GLN A 24 8.32 11.51 11.83
C GLN A 24 7.69 11.98 13.15
N GLY A 25 6.85 11.16 13.79
CA GLY A 25 6.15 11.55 15.02
C GLY A 25 5.01 12.54 14.79
N SER A 26 4.50 12.64 13.56
CA SER A 26 3.40 13.53 13.18
C SER A 26 2.04 13.10 13.75
N ILE A 27 1.96 11.91 14.32
CA ILE A 27 0.75 11.29 14.86
C ILE A 27 0.50 11.77 16.29
N LYS A 28 -0.69 12.32 16.54
CA LYS A 28 -1.02 13.00 17.81
C LYS A 28 -1.75 12.10 18.80
N SER A 29 -2.24 10.95 18.36
CA SER A 29 -2.97 10.01 19.22
C SER A 29 -2.79 8.56 18.77
N PHE A 30 -3.05 7.63 19.69
CA PHE A 30 -3.05 6.21 19.37
C PHE A 30 -4.16 5.82 18.38
N ASP A 31 -5.28 6.55 18.36
CA ASP A 31 -6.35 6.31 17.39
C ASP A 31 -5.94 6.70 15.97
N GLU A 32 -5.25 7.84 15.82
CA GLU A 32 -4.64 8.23 14.54
C GLU A 32 -3.59 7.21 14.09
N TYR A 33 -2.75 6.73 15.02
CA TYR A 33 -1.76 5.67 14.73
C TYR A 33 -2.44 4.42 14.16
N LYS A 34 -3.45 3.90 14.86
CA LYS A 34 -4.22 2.72 14.42
C LYS A 34 -4.86 2.94 13.05
N HIS A 35 -5.40 4.13 12.81
CA HIS A 35 -6.01 4.48 11.53
C HIS A 35 -4.99 4.39 10.39
N VAL A 36 -3.83 5.03 10.54
CA VAL A 36 -2.76 5.01 9.53
C VAL A 36 -2.22 3.59 9.31
N CYS A 37 -2.02 2.81 10.37
CA CYS A 37 -1.64 1.40 10.24
C CYS A 37 -2.69 0.59 9.45
N GLY A 38 -3.98 0.82 9.69
CA GLY A 38 -5.06 0.19 8.93
C GLY A 38 -5.05 0.56 7.44
N GLN A 39 -4.74 1.83 7.12
CA GLN A 39 -4.57 2.26 5.72
C GLN A 39 -3.39 1.56 5.05
N ILE A 40 -2.23 1.48 5.73
CA ILE A 40 -1.06 0.74 5.22
C ILE A 40 -1.41 -0.72 4.97
N GLN A 41 -2.08 -1.38 5.91
CA GLN A 41 -2.49 -2.78 5.77
C GLN A 41 -3.41 -2.97 4.55
N GLY A 42 -4.43 -2.13 4.38
CA GLY A 42 -5.35 -2.21 3.25
C GLY A 42 -4.64 -2.02 1.90
N LEU A 43 -3.71 -1.08 1.81
CA LEU A 43 -2.90 -0.84 0.61
C LEU A 43 -2.03 -2.06 0.26
N LEU A 44 -1.37 -2.66 1.26
CA LEU A 44 -0.56 -3.87 1.05
C LEU A 44 -1.42 -5.05 0.60
N THR A 45 -2.59 -5.26 1.22
CA THR A 45 -3.54 -6.30 0.79
C THR A 45 -4.00 -6.07 -0.65
N ALA A 46 -4.33 -4.84 -1.03
CA ALA A 46 -4.71 -4.52 -2.41
C ALA A 46 -3.58 -4.80 -3.40
N ASN A 47 -2.32 -4.55 -3.01
CA ASN A 47 -1.16 -4.83 -3.85
C ASN A 47 -0.94 -6.32 -4.10
N GLU A 48 -1.14 -7.16 -3.09
CA GLU A 48 -1.05 -8.61 -3.25
C GLU A 48 -2.16 -9.14 -4.17
N ILE A 49 -3.40 -8.68 -3.99
CA ILE A 49 -4.51 -9.03 -4.90
C ILE A 49 -4.18 -8.60 -6.35
N LEU A 50 -3.60 -7.42 -6.54
CA LEU A 50 -3.21 -6.94 -7.86
C LEU A 50 -2.15 -7.84 -8.52
N LYS A 51 -1.14 -8.28 -7.75
CA LYS A 51 -0.11 -9.20 -8.24
C LYS A 51 -0.71 -10.55 -8.62
N ASP A 52 -1.53 -11.12 -7.75
CA ASP A 52 -2.22 -12.39 -8.01
C ASP A 52 -3.05 -12.33 -9.30
N LEU A 53 -3.74 -11.20 -9.53
CA LEU A 53 -4.52 -11.01 -10.75
C LEU A 53 -3.63 -10.83 -11.99
N ALA A 54 -2.51 -10.12 -11.86
CA ALA A 54 -1.58 -9.92 -12.97
C ALA A 54 -0.94 -11.24 -13.40
N GLU A 55 -0.50 -12.07 -12.44
CA GLU A 55 0.06 -13.40 -12.71
C GLU A 55 -0.94 -14.29 -13.46
N ARG A 56 -2.21 -14.30 -13.04
CA ARG A 56 -3.27 -15.09 -13.69
C ARG A 56 -3.60 -14.63 -15.12
N ILE A 57 -3.42 -13.35 -15.41
CA ILE A 57 -3.66 -12.81 -16.77
C ILE A 57 -2.50 -13.18 -17.70
N ASP A 58 -1.27 -13.21 -17.19
CA ASP A 58 -0.09 -13.58 -17.96
C ASP A 58 0.00 -15.10 -18.21
N ASP A 59 -0.67 -15.91 -17.38
CA ASP A 59 -0.75 -17.38 -17.51
C ASP A 59 -1.80 -17.88 -18.55
N ASP A 60 -2.68 -16.99 -19.07
CA ASP A 60 -3.67 -17.27 -20.13
C ASP A 60 -3.17 -16.89 -21.54
#